data_AF-A0A9X6LMA1-F1
#
_entry.id   AF-A0A9X6LMA1-F1
#
_cell.length_a   1.000
_cell.length_b   1.000
_cell.length_c   1.000
_cell.angle_alpha   90.00
_cell.angle_beta   90.00
_cell.angle_gamma   90.00
#
_symmetry.space_group_name_H-M   'P 1'
#
loop_
_entity.id
_entity.type
_entity.pdbx_description
1 polymer ?
#
loop_
_entity_poly.entity_id
_entity_poly.type
_entity_poly.pdbx_seq_one_letter_code
_entity_poly.pdbx_strand_id
1 'polypeptide(L)'
;MKFKAKKNPFHVIFITLFIIIFFVSLFFQNENSIFFTLMMLLNIVNLSSFYFSHYNITESSLVVKHGFIFHTEIPFEDIRHVKYSGKKLHSKKWTRQQLEIHYNLFDSVTTFVPLEEEKFISLLKENCPQMKVMNTPANK
;
A
#
# COMPACT_ATOMS: atom_id res chain seq x y z
N MET A 1 14.08 3.22 -10.29
CA MET A 1 12.88 2.84 -11.06
C MET A 1 11.64 2.93 -10.18
N LYS A 2 10.53 3.52 -10.68
CA LYS A 2 9.32 3.78 -9.88
C LYS A 2 8.19 2.78 -10.17
N PHE A 3 7.58 2.20 -9.13
CA PHE A 3 6.41 1.32 -9.23
C PHE A 3 5.23 1.93 -8.50
N LYS A 4 4.06 1.98 -9.15
CA LYS A 4 2.81 2.42 -8.52
C LYS A 4 2.16 1.27 -7.76
N ALA A 5 1.47 1.58 -6.66
CA ALA A 5 0.61 0.63 -5.98
C ALA A 5 -0.59 0.21 -6.85
N LYS A 6 -0.96 -1.07 -6.79
CA LYS A 6 -2.16 -1.66 -7.41
C LYS A 6 -3.39 -1.21 -6.63
N LYS A 7 -4.26 -0.46 -7.30
CA LYS A 7 -5.42 0.20 -6.68
C LYS A 7 -6.66 -0.67 -6.78
N ASN A 8 -7.28 -1.05 -5.66
CA ASN A 8 -8.58 -1.71 -5.66
C ASN A 8 -9.70 -0.68 -5.96
N PRO A 9 -10.39 -0.77 -7.11
CA PRO A 9 -11.42 0.19 -7.49
C PRO A 9 -12.61 0.19 -6.52
N PHE A 10 -12.96 -0.95 -5.91
CA PHE A 10 -14.05 -1.00 -4.93
C PHE A 10 -13.73 -0.17 -3.69
N HIS A 11 -12.47 -0.21 -3.23
CA HIS A 11 -12.07 0.56 -2.05
C HIS A 11 -12.08 2.07 -2.35
N VAL A 12 -11.64 2.46 -3.55
CA VAL A 12 -11.69 3.86 -4.00
C VAL A 12 -13.13 4.34 -4.10
N ILE A 13 -14.02 3.58 -4.76
CA ILE A 13 -15.44 3.92 -4.90
C ILE A 13 -16.08 4.07 -3.51
N PHE A 14 -15.80 3.14 -2.61
CA PHE A 14 -16.33 3.18 -1.24
C PHE A 14 -15.90 4.44 -0.50
N ILE A 15 -14.59 4.74 -0.44
CA ILE A 15 -14.10 5.95 0.25
C ILE A 15 -14.68 7.22 -0.38
N THR A 16 -14.73 7.31 -1.72
CA THR A 16 -15.30 8.46 -2.42
C THR A 16 -16.78 8.65 -2.08
N LEU A 17 -17.56 7.57 -2.01
CA LEU A 17 -18.97 7.63 -1.60
C LEU A 17 -19.11 8.19 -0.18
N PHE A 18 -18.28 7.76 0.78
CA PHE A 18 -18.30 8.31 2.14
C PHE A 18 -17.96 9.80 2.16
N ILE A 19 -16.98 10.24 1.38
CA ILE A 19 -16.65 11.67 1.25
C ILE A 19 -17.86 12.46 0.76
N ILE A 20 -18.56 11.97 -0.26
CA ILE A 20 -19.76 12.63 -0.81
C ILE A 20 -20.88 12.66 0.24
N ILE A 21 -21.13 11.55 0.95
CA ILE A 21 -22.17 11.50 2.00
C ILE A 21 -21.88 12.53 3.08
N PHE A 22 -20.66 12.55 3.64
CA PHE A 22 -20.30 13.52 4.68
C PHE A 22 -20.35 14.95 4.17
N PHE A 23 -19.92 15.18 2.92
CA PHE A 23 -20.01 16.50 2.29
C PHE A 23 -21.46 16.97 2.17
N VAL A 24 -22.37 16.13 1.68
CA VAL A 24 -23.80 16.46 1.59
C VAL A 24 -24.38 16.70 2.98
N SER A 25 -24.05 15.86 3.97
CA SER A 25 -24.53 16.02 5.34
C SER A 25 -24.11 17.33 6.02
N LEU A 26 -23.02 17.98 5.58
CA LEU A 26 -22.64 19.31 6.07
C LEU A 26 -23.68 20.38 5.76
N PHE A 27 -24.43 20.26 4.66
CA PHE A 27 -25.45 21.24 4.27
C PHE A 27 -26.80 21.06 4.99
N PHE A 28 -27.01 19.90 5.62
CA PHE A 28 -28.26 19.58 6.32
C PHE A 28 -28.15 19.70 7.85
N GLN A 29 -27.00 20.13 8.37
CA GLN A 29 -26.78 20.25 9.80
C GLN A 29 -26.82 21.68 10.31
N ASN A 30 -27.55 21.88 11.42
CA ASN A 30 -27.60 23.16 12.12
C ASN A 30 -26.50 23.33 13.18
N GLU A 31 -25.98 22.25 13.80
CA GLU A 31 -25.06 22.37 14.96
C GLU A 31 -23.83 21.44 14.94
N ASN A 32 -23.90 20.24 14.35
CA ASN A 32 -22.85 19.21 14.46
C ASN A 32 -21.79 19.19 13.33
N SER A 33 -21.54 20.34 12.69
CA SER A 33 -20.70 20.43 11.49
C SER A 33 -19.27 19.90 11.68
N ILE A 34 -18.70 20.08 12.86
CA ILE A 34 -17.33 19.66 13.21
C ILE A 34 -17.14 18.16 13.01
N PHE A 35 -18.09 17.34 13.44
CA PHE A 35 -17.98 15.88 13.33
C PHE A 35 -17.88 15.44 11.87
N PHE A 36 -18.75 15.95 11.01
CA PHE A 36 -18.74 15.60 9.58
C PHE A 36 -17.53 16.17 8.85
N THR A 37 -17.08 17.38 9.20
CA THR A 37 -15.83 17.92 8.65
C THR A 37 -14.64 17.04 9.00
N LEU A 38 -14.54 16.59 10.25
CA LEU A 38 -13.46 15.70 10.71
C LEU A 38 -13.50 14.34 10.00
N MET A 39 -14.69 13.73 9.91
CA MET A 39 -14.87 12.45 9.21
C MET A 39 -14.54 12.56 7.72
N MET A 40 -14.96 13.65 7.07
CA MET A 40 -14.62 13.92 5.67
C MET A 40 -13.11 14.06 5.50
N LEU A 41 -12.44 14.85 6.35
CA LEU A 41 -10.99 15.04 6.29
C LEU A 41 -10.23 13.72 6.47
N LEU A 42 -10.66 12.87 7.42
CA LEU A 42 -10.07 11.54 7.62
C LEU A 42 -10.19 10.67 6.37
N ASN A 43 -11.33 10.69 5.69
CA ASN A 43 -11.52 9.95 4.44
C ASN A 43 -10.66 10.51 3.30
N ILE A 44 -10.52 11.83 3.19
CA ILE A 44 -9.63 12.48 2.22
C ILE A 44 -8.18 12.06 2.46
N VAL A 45 -7.72 12.06 3.71
CA VAL A 45 -6.37 11.61 4.08
C VAL A 45 -6.17 10.15 3.69
N ASN A 46 -7.12 9.26 4.00
CA ASN A 46 -7.06 7.85 3.60
C ASN A 46 -6.99 7.68 2.08
N LEU A 47 -7.83 8.41 1.33
CA LEU A 47 -7.82 8.37 -0.13
C LEU A 47 -6.47 8.85 -0.68
N SER A 48 -5.95 9.95 -0.14
CA SER A 48 -4.66 10.49 -0.56
C SER A 48 -3.53 9.49 -0.29
N SER A 49 -3.53 8.83 0.88
CA SER A 49 -2.52 7.83 1.22
C SER A 49 -2.47 6.72 0.17
N PHE A 50 -3.64 6.29 -0.26
CA PHE A 50 -3.80 5.28 -1.30
C PHE A 50 -3.28 5.74 -2.67
N TYR A 51 -3.49 7.01 -3.04
CA TYR A 51 -3.07 7.55 -4.34
C TYR A 51 -1.57 7.85 -4.42
N PHE A 52 -0.97 8.30 -3.32
CA PHE A 52 0.45 8.66 -3.26
C PHE A 52 1.38 7.50 -2.92
N SER A 53 0.84 6.33 -2.59
CA SER A 53 1.64 5.13 -2.34
C SER A 53 2.40 4.65 -3.58
N HIS A 54 3.73 4.58 -3.49
CA HIS A 54 4.60 4.12 -4.56
C HIS A 54 5.92 3.58 -4.02
N TYR A 55 6.61 2.82 -4.87
CA TYR A 55 7.94 2.30 -4.61
C TYR A 55 8.94 2.98 -5.53
N ASN A 56 10.14 3.21 -5.04
CA ASN A 56 11.27 3.60 -5.85
C ASN A 56 12.45 2.68 -5.54
N ILE A 57 12.89 1.93 -6.54
CA ILE A 57 14.10 1.11 -6.49
C ILE A 57 15.26 2.03 -6.90
N THR A 58 16.17 2.32 -5.98
CA THR A 58 17.40 3.07 -6.26
C THR A 58 18.54 2.09 -6.61
N GLU A 59 19.79 2.57 -6.64
CA GLU A 59 20.94 1.71 -6.89
C GLU A 59 21.27 0.80 -5.69
N SER A 60 20.97 1.23 -4.46
CA SER A 60 21.35 0.52 -3.23
C SER A 60 20.18 0.26 -2.27
N SER A 61 19.02 0.88 -2.49
CA SER A 61 17.91 0.86 -1.55
C SER A 61 16.54 0.74 -2.23
N LEU A 62 15.60 0.11 -1.51
CA LEU A 62 14.18 0.17 -1.78
C LEU A 62 13.54 1.27 -0.95
N VAL A 63 13.02 2.29 -1.62
CA VAL A 63 12.24 3.34 -0.99
C VAL A 63 10.76 3.00 -1.11
N VAL A 64 10.12 2.77 0.04
CA VAL A 64 8.68 2.54 0.18
C VAL A 64 8.03 3.82 0.66
N LYS A 65 7.18 4.43 -0.18
CA LYS A 65 6.35 5.58 0.19
C LYS A 65 4.91 5.15 0.35
N HIS A 66 4.34 5.43 1.52
CA HIS A 66 2.94 5.20 1.82
C HIS A 66 2.27 6.52 2.22
N GLY A 67 1.48 7.06 1.30
CA GLY A 67 0.91 8.39 1.44
C GLY A 67 1.95 9.51 1.55
N PHE A 68 1.63 10.54 2.33
CA PHE A 68 2.50 11.71 2.51
C PHE A 68 3.50 11.57 3.66
N ILE A 69 3.18 10.77 4.67
CA ILE A 69 3.90 10.76 5.95
C ILE A 69 4.92 9.63 6.01
N PHE A 70 4.58 8.45 5.49
CA PHE A 70 5.43 7.29 5.61
C PHE A 70 6.40 7.20 4.44
N HIS A 71 7.67 7.34 4.78
CA HIS A 71 8.81 7.18 3.88
C HIS A 71 9.80 6.25 4.57
N THR A 72 9.92 5.03 4.07
CA THR A 72 10.86 4.03 4.59
C THR A 72 11.85 3.70 3.50
N GLU A 73 13.12 3.96 3.77
CA GLU A 73 14.22 3.54 2.92
C GLU A 73 14.83 2.28 3.51
N ILE A 74 14.91 1.22 2.70
CA ILE A 74 15.39 -0.10 3.12
C ILE A 74 16.59 -0.45 2.23
N PRO A 75 17.81 -0.50 2.78
CA PRO A 75 18.98 -0.97 2.04
C PRO A 75 18.77 -2.39 1.53
N PHE A 76 19.25 -2.70 0.33
CA PHE A 76 19.08 -4.02 -0.27
C PHE A 76 19.74 -5.13 0.54
N GLU A 77 20.86 -4.84 1.21
CA GLU A 77 21.55 -5.76 2.10
C GLU A 77 20.66 -6.25 3.26
N ASP A 78 19.77 -5.39 3.76
CA ASP A 78 18.91 -5.68 4.91
C ASP A 78 17.64 -6.44 4.52
N ILE A 79 17.28 -6.50 3.24
CA ILE A 79 16.07 -7.19 2.78
C ILE A 79 16.29 -8.71 2.87
N ARG A 80 15.53 -9.36 3.75
CA ARG A 80 15.64 -10.81 3.97
C ARG A 80 14.59 -11.60 3.21
N HIS A 81 13.35 -11.19 3.33
CA HIS A 81 12.26 -11.88 2.64
C HIS A 81 11.08 -10.96 2.36
N VAL A 82 10.41 -11.28 1.26
CA VAL A 82 9.20 -10.61 0.81
C VAL A 82 8.08 -11.63 0.82
N LYS A 83 6.97 -11.27 1.47
CA LYS A 83 5.80 -12.12 1.64
C LYS A 83 4.57 -11.42 1.12
N TYR A 84 3.70 -12.19 0.48
CA TYR A 84 2.37 -11.73 0.11
C TYR A 84 1.37 -12.21 1.16
N SER A 85 0.68 -11.26 1.78
CA SER A 85 -0.37 -11.51 2.77
C SER A 85 -1.75 -11.46 2.11
N GLY A 86 -2.67 -12.28 2.61
CA GLY A 86 -4.04 -12.40 2.10
C GLY A 86 -4.24 -13.49 1.03
N LYS A 87 -3.73 -13.31 -0.20
CA LYS A 87 -3.88 -14.28 -1.31
C LYS A 87 -2.58 -14.49 -2.09
N LYS A 88 -2.53 -15.55 -2.92
CA LYS A 88 -1.37 -15.91 -3.76
C LYS A 88 -1.00 -14.82 -4.78
N LEU A 89 0.31 -14.72 -5.05
CA LEU A 89 0.92 -13.97 -6.16
C LEU A 89 0.09 -14.10 -7.46
N HIS A 90 -0.07 -13.03 -8.24
CA HIS A 90 -0.87 -12.98 -9.48
C HIS A 90 -2.40 -13.11 -9.32
N SER A 91 -2.98 -12.68 -8.20
CA SER A 91 -4.44 -12.60 -8.12
C SER A 91 -4.97 -11.62 -9.18
N LYS A 92 -5.66 -12.17 -10.19
CA LYS A 92 -6.43 -11.40 -11.18
C LYS A 92 -7.57 -10.59 -10.56
N LYS A 93 -8.07 -11.01 -9.38
CA LYS A 93 -9.15 -10.30 -8.68
C LYS A 93 -8.56 -9.21 -7.77
N TRP A 94 -9.21 -8.05 -7.76
CA TRP A 94 -8.98 -6.95 -6.81
C TRP A 94 -9.18 -7.46 -5.38
N THR A 95 -8.09 -7.79 -4.71
CA THR A 95 -8.10 -8.46 -3.40
C THR A 95 -7.37 -7.59 -2.38
N ARG A 96 -7.61 -7.83 -1.09
CA ARG A 96 -6.89 -7.19 0.02
C ARG A 96 -5.47 -7.75 0.16
N GLN A 97 -4.79 -7.98 -0.95
CA GLN A 97 -3.41 -8.43 -0.92
C GLN A 97 -2.50 -7.31 -0.44
N GLN A 98 -1.58 -7.68 0.43
CA GLN A 98 -0.55 -6.79 0.95
C GLN A 98 0.81 -7.41 0.69
N LEU A 99 1.78 -6.54 0.43
CA LEU A 99 3.18 -6.88 0.34
C LEU A 99 3.82 -6.57 1.69
N GLU A 100 4.34 -7.61 2.35
CA GLU A 100 5.11 -7.53 3.58
C GLU A 100 6.59 -7.68 3.22
N ILE A 101 7.38 -6.66 3.51
CA ILE A 101 8.83 -6.65 3.27
C ILE A 101 9.51 -6.72 4.62
N HIS A 102 10.20 -7.81 4.90
CA HIS A 102 10.93 -8.01 6.15
C HIS A 102 12.40 -7.65 5.95
N TYR A 103 12.88 -6.74 6.78
CA TYR A 103 14.23 -6.21 6.75
C TYR A 103 14.86 -6.22 8.15
N ASN A 104 16.15 -5.88 8.27
CA ASN A 104 16.91 -5.91 9.51
C ASN A 104 16.78 -7.24 10.25
N LEU A 105 16.72 -7.27 11.59
CA LEU A 105 16.49 -8.50 12.37
C LEU A 105 15.02 -8.75 12.70
N PHE A 106 14.21 -7.71 12.89
CA PHE A 106 12.81 -7.84 13.31
C PHE A 106 11.85 -6.88 12.61
N ASP A 107 12.35 -6.02 11.71
CA ASP A 107 11.53 -4.98 11.11
C ASP A 107 10.76 -5.49 9.89
N SER A 108 9.57 -4.93 9.70
CA SER A 108 8.78 -5.15 8.50
C SER A 108 8.00 -3.92 8.10
N VAL A 109 7.78 -3.79 6.79
CA VAL A 109 6.86 -2.79 6.23
C VAL A 109 5.78 -3.50 5.43
N THR A 110 4.53 -3.18 5.75
CA THR A 110 3.36 -3.71 5.05
C THR A 110 2.76 -2.62 4.18
N THR A 111 2.59 -2.92 2.90
CA THR A 111 2.15 -1.93 1.91
C THR A 111 1.36 -2.59 0.78
N PHE A 112 0.80 -1.78 -0.12
CA PHE A 112 -0.02 -2.25 -1.23
C PHE A 112 0.82 -2.93 -2.30
N VAL A 113 0.32 -4.04 -2.84
CA VAL A 113 0.99 -4.76 -3.93
C VAL A 113 1.30 -3.83 -5.11
N PRO A 114 2.53 -3.85 -5.70
CA PRO A 114 2.86 -3.05 -6.87
C PRO A 114 2.04 -3.47 -8.09
N LEU A 115 1.75 -2.54 -9.01
CA LEU A 115 0.97 -2.82 -10.23
C LEU A 115 1.68 -3.83 -11.16
N GLU A 116 2.99 -3.67 -11.33
CA GLU A 116 3.85 -4.56 -12.12
C GLU A 116 4.55 -5.57 -11.18
N GLU A 117 3.77 -6.48 -10.58
CA GLU A 117 4.22 -7.43 -9.54
C GLU A 117 5.46 -8.22 -9.97
N GLU A 118 5.42 -8.83 -11.15
CA GLU A 118 6.50 -9.68 -11.67
C GLU A 118 7.79 -8.90 -11.87
N LYS A 119 7.69 -7.75 -12.54
CA LYS A 119 8.84 -6.89 -12.82
C LYS A 119 9.47 -6.37 -11.54
N PHE A 120 8.64 -5.99 -10.56
CA PHE A 120 9.11 -5.55 -9.26
C PHE A 120 9.88 -6.65 -8.53
N ILE A 121 9.35 -7.87 -8.49
CA ILE A 121 10.02 -9.01 -7.83
C ILE A 121 11.29 -9.43 -8.56
N SER A 122 11.29 -9.44 -9.90
CA SER A 122 12.50 -9.74 -10.68
C SER A 122 13.62 -8.75 -10.38
N LEU A 123 13.32 -7.44 -10.39
CA LEU A 123 14.29 -6.41 -10.04
C LEU A 123 14.77 -6.52 -8.59
N LEU A 124 13.89 -6.83 -7.64
CA LEU A 124 14.32 -7.07 -6.27
C LEU A 124 15.23 -8.28 -6.15
N LYS A 125 14.97 -9.37 -6.89
CA LYS A 125 15.87 -10.54 -6.90
C LYS A 125 17.22 -10.24 -7.53
N GLU A 126 17.25 -9.42 -8.58
CA GLU A 126 18.49 -8.99 -9.23
C GLU A 126 19.36 -8.16 -8.27
N ASN A 127 18.75 -7.24 -7.52
CA ASN A 127 19.47 -6.35 -6.59
C ASN A 127 19.71 -6.97 -5.21
N CYS A 128 18.90 -7.95 -4.79
CA CYS A 128 18.96 -8.63 -3.49
C CYS A 128 18.99 -10.15 -3.69
N PRO A 129 20.10 -10.75 -4.12
CA PRO A 129 20.18 -12.19 -4.38
C PRO A 129 19.92 -13.06 -3.14
N GLN A 130 20.13 -12.51 -1.93
CA GLN A 130 19.85 -13.15 -0.65
C GLN A 130 18.36 -13.17 -0.26
N MET A 131 17.54 -12.32 -0.89
CA MET A 131 16.12 -12.18 -0.58
C MET A 131 15.34 -13.45 -0.95
N LYS A 132 14.53 -13.96 -0.02
CA LYS A 132 13.59 -15.05 -0.27
C LYS A 132 12.18 -14.55 -0.53
N VAL A 133 11.53 -15.01 -1.60
CA VAL A 133 10.11 -14.74 -1.83
C VAL A 133 9.27 -15.84 -1.19
N MET A 134 8.57 -15.50 -0.10
CA MET A 134 7.71 -16.43 0.63
C MET A 134 6.30 -16.40 0.04
N ASN A 135 6.03 -17.34 -0.86
CA ASN A 135 4.66 -17.62 -1.29
C ASN A 135 4.00 -18.45 -0.19
N THR A 136 3.26 -17.83 0.72
CA THR A 136 2.42 -18.61 1.63
C THR A 136 1.27 -19.19 0.80
N PRO A 137 1.15 -20.51 0.61
CA PRO A 137 -0.09 -21.05 0.09
C PRO A 137 -1.15 -20.72 1.14
N ALA A 138 -2.22 -20.02 0.74
CA ALA A 138 -3.41 -19.93 1.57
C ALA A 138 -3.76 -21.37 1.96
N ASN A 139 -3.72 -21.65 3.26
CA ASN A 139 -4.20 -22.92 3.79
C ASN A 139 -5.58 -23.19 3.17
N LYS A 140 -5.75 -24.42 2.69
CA LYS A 140 -6.97 -24.93 2.07
C LYS A 140 -8.18 -24.69 2.95
#